data_AF-A0A6G0VJM7-F1
#
_entry.id   AF-A0A6G0VJM7-F1
#
_cell.length_a   1.000
_cell.length_b   1.000
_cell.length_c   1.000
_cell.angle_alpha   90.00
_cell.angle_beta   90.00
_cell.angle_gamma   90.00
#
_symmetry.space_group_name_H-M   'P 1'
#
loop_
_entity.id
_entity.type
_entity.pdbx_description
1 polymer ?
#
loop_
_entity_poly.entity_id
_entity_poly.type
_entity_poly.pdbx_seq_one_letter_code
_entity_poly.pdbx_strand_id
1 'polypeptide(L)'
;MIVISKCISSDFARVPLDLNEFNTFKSTELRQIMLYTGPYLFKNIICLPAYNNFMIFNIFMRILTCNKTVYSQNNYAETLAKHFLKTFCLVYGSGNVSYNVHSII
;
A
#
# COMPACT_ATOMS: atom_id res chain seq x y z
N MET A 1 -7.91 4.02 -13.45
CA MET A 1 -6.50 4.49 -13.44
C MET A 1 -6.14 5.48 -14.56
N ILE A 2 -6.95 5.57 -15.62
CA ILE A 2 -6.73 6.40 -16.82
C ILE A 2 -6.57 7.92 -16.54
N VAL A 3 -7.15 8.44 -15.46
CA VAL A 3 -6.97 9.87 -15.10
C VAL A 3 -5.58 10.10 -14.50
N ILE A 4 -5.11 9.17 -13.66
CA ILE A 4 -3.81 9.29 -12.98
C ILE A 4 -2.65 9.01 -13.94
N SER A 5 -2.85 8.17 -14.95
CA SER A 5 -1.81 7.90 -15.96
C SER A 5 -1.27 9.15 -16.63
N LYS A 6 -2.10 10.19 -16.79
CA LYS A 6 -1.69 11.50 -17.33
C LYS A 6 -0.85 12.34 -16.37
N CYS A 7 -0.90 12.03 -15.08
CA CYS A 7 -0.21 12.77 -14.00
C CYS A 7 1.02 12.02 -13.48
N ILE A 8 1.38 10.88 -14.08
CA ILE A 8 2.51 10.06 -13.65
C ILE A 8 3.79 10.53 -14.36
N SER A 9 4.87 10.71 -13.59
CA SER A 9 6.17 11.09 -14.15
C SER A 9 6.79 9.92 -14.92
N SER A 10 7.64 10.26 -15.90
CA SER A 10 8.43 9.28 -16.65
C SER A 10 9.44 8.50 -15.80
N ASP A 11 9.66 8.89 -14.55
CA ASP A 11 10.54 8.18 -13.60
C ASP A 11 9.95 6.84 -13.14
N PHE A 12 8.63 6.67 -13.26
CA PHE A 12 7.99 5.39 -12.96
C PHE A 12 8.17 4.44 -14.13
N ALA A 13 8.66 3.23 -13.84
CA ALA A 13 8.95 2.21 -14.86
C ALA A 13 7.73 1.81 -15.72
N ARG A 14 6.51 2.01 -15.22
CA ARG A 14 5.27 1.71 -15.92
C ARG A 14 4.17 2.71 -15.61
N VAL A 15 3.33 2.93 -16.61
CA VAL A 15 2.05 3.60 -16.46
C VAL A 15 1.03 2.55 -16.02
N PRO A 16 0.34 2.74 -14.89
CA PRO A 16 -0.57 1.75 -14.38
C PRO A 16 -1.82 1.65 -15.28
N LEU A 17 -2.16 0.40 -15.61
CA LEU A 17 -3.28 -0.01 -16.48
C LEU A 17 -4.63 0.14 -15.76
N ASP A 18 -5.74 -0.26 -16.38
CA ASP A 18 -7.03 -0.20 -15.69
C ASP A 18 -7.04 -1.10 -14.44
N LEU A 19 -7.74 -0.68 -13.38
CA LEU A 19 -7.90 -1.50 -12.18
C LEU A 19 -8.67 -2.79 -12.47
N ASN A 20 -9.50 -2.82 -13.52
CA ASN A 20 -10.17 -4.03 -13.99
C ASN A 20 -9.17 -5.11 -14.47
N GLU A 21 -7.95 -4.70 -14.83
CA GLU A 21 -6.87 -5.58 -15.27
C GLU A 21 -5.87 -5.88 -14.15
N PHE A 22 -6.24 -5.66 -12.88
CA PHE A 22 -5.37 -5.83 -11.72
C PHE A 22 -4.62 -7.17 -11.70
N ASN A 23 -5.24 -8.25 -12.19
CA ASN A 23 -4.64 -9.59 -12.27
C ASN A 23 -3.40 -9.65 -13.18
N THR A 24 -3.19 -8.65 -14.05
CA THR A 24 -2.03 -8.56 -14.95
C THR A 24 -0.92 -7.67 -14.41
N PHE A 25 -1.15 -7.01 -13.26
CA PHE A 25 -0.21 -6.04 -12.70
C PHE A 25 1.06 -6.75 -12.25
N LYS A 26 2.22 -6.20 -12.63
CA LYS A 26 3.50 -6.66 -12.07
C LYS A 26 3.78 -5.99 -10.73
N SER A 27 4.79 -6.47 -10.04
CA SER A 27 5.24 -5.93 -8.74
C SER A 27 5.56 -4.43 -8.79
N THR A 28 5.97 -3.90 -9.96
CA THR A 28 6.25 -2.48 -10.17
C THR A 28 5.00 -1.60 -10.06
N GLU A 29 3.90 -2.00 -10.71
CA GLU A 29 2.61 -1.31 -10.63
C GLU A 29 2.05 -1.38 -9.21
N LEU A 30 2.10 -2.56 -8.58
CA LEU A 30 1.63 -2.76 -7.20
C LEU A 30 2.41 -1.89 -6.20
N ARG A 31 3.74 -1.81 -6.34
CA ARG A 31 4.59 -0.93 -5.52
C ARG A 31 4.23 0.55 -5.72
N GLN A 32 3.95 0.97 -6.95
CA GLN A 32 3.54 2.35 -7.24
C GLN A 32 2.20 2.70 -6.56
N ILE A 33 1.23 1.80 -6.61
CA ILE A 33 -0.06 1.95 -5.92
C ILE A 33 0.17 2.03 -4.41
N MET A 34 0.93 1.08 -3.87
CA MET A 34 1.22 1.01 -2.45
C MET A 34 1.86 2.28 -1.92
N LEU A 35 2.81 2.88 -2.64
CA LEU A 35 3.60 4.01 -2.13
C LEU A 35 3.04 5.38 -2.51
N TYR A 36 2.39 5.52 -3.67
CA TYR A 36 2.07 6.83 -4.24
C TYR A 36 0.60 7.01 -4.61
N THR A 37 0.05 6.17 -5.49
CA THR A 37 -1.27 6.46 -6.10
C THR A 37 -2.44 5.92 -5.30
N GLY A 38 -2.24 4.86 -4.51
CA GLY A 38 -3.28 4.19 -3.73
C GLY A 38 -4.07 5.09 -2.77
N PRO A 39 -3.45 6.01 -2.00
CA PRO A 39 -4.18 6.90 -1.11
C PRO A 39 -5.24 7.74 -1.83
N TYR A 40 -4.96 8.17 -3.05
CA TYR A 40 -5.92 8.89 -3.87
C TYR A 40 -6.90 7.94 -4.55
N LEU A 41 -6.41 6.84 -5.14
CA LEU A 41 -7.22 5.87 -5.87
C LEU A 41 -8.32 5.25 -5.02
N PHE A 42 -8.00 4.83 -3.80
CA PHE A 42 -8.95 4.09 -2.98
C PHE A 42 -9.87 4.97 -2.14
N LYS A 43 -9.60 6.28 -2.12
CA LYS A 43 -10.42 7.25 -1.38
C LYS A 43 -11.84 7.24 -1.93
N ASN A 44 -12.80 6.92 -1.07
CA ASN A 44 -14.24 6.81 -1.38
C ASN A 44 -14.61 5.66 -2.34
N ILE A 45 -13.68 4.76 -2.69
CA ILE A 45 -13.99 3.56 -3.49
C ILE A 45 -14.18 2.35 -2.58
N ILE A 46 -13.31 2.18 -1.59
CA ILE A 46 -13.39 1.08 -0.62
C ILE A 46 -14.00 1.56 0.70
N CYS A 47 -14.49 0.61 1.51
CA CYS A 47 -15.06 0.94 2.80
C CYS A 47 -14.02 1.58 3.74
N LEU A 48 -14.48 2.46 4.63
CA LEU A 48 -13.61 3.23 5.52
C LEU A 48 -12.63 2.37 6.33
N PRO A 49 -13.01 1.19 6.89
CA PRO A 49 -12.06 0.33 7.59
C PRO A 49 -10.92 -0.17 6.70
N ALA A 50 -11.23 -0.59 5.47
CA ALA A 50 -10.23 -1.04 4.49
C ALA A 50 -9.32 0.11 4.04
N TYR A 51 -9.89 1.29 3.81
CA TYR A 51 -9.12 2.49 3.49
C TYR A 51 -8.15 2.86 4.61
N ASN A 52 -8.61 2.89 5.86
CA ASN A 52 -7.76 3.21 7.00
C ASN A 52 -6.63 2.19 7.18
N ASN A 53 -6.93 0.90 7.05
CA ASN A 53 -5.91 -0.13 7.12
C ASN A 53 -4.89 -0.01 5.97
N PHE A 54 -5.35 0.28 4.74
CA PHE A 54 -4.47 0.59 3.61
C PHE A 54 -3.61 1.84 3.84
N MET A 55 -4.15 2.89 4.46
CA MET A 55 -3.37 4.10 4.76
C MET A 55 -2.23 3.82 5.74
N ILE A 56 -2.46 2.97 6.75
CA ILE A 56 -1.39 2.53 7.67
C ILE A 56 -0.30 1.78 6.89
N PHE A 57 -0.71 0.87 5.99
CA PHE A 57 0.20 0.17 5.09
C PHE A 57 1.05 1.12 4.24
N ASN A 58 0.42 2.10 3.60
CA ASN A 58 1.12 3.13 2.82
C ASN A 58 2.16 3.88 3.67
N ILE A 59 1.78 4.31 4.88
CA ILE A 59 2.64 5.14 5.73
C ILE A 59 3.89 4.37 6.17
N PHE A 60 3.75 3.17 6.74
CA PHE A 60 4.93 2.46 7.23
C PHE A 60 5.83 2.00 6.09
N MET A 61 5.26 1.59 4.94
CA MET A 61 6.07 1.23 3.76
C MET A 61 6.84 2.44 3.22
N ARG A 62 6.26 3.64 3.25
CA ARG A 62 6.96 4.88 2.89
C ARG A 62 8.11 5.19 3.86
N ILE A 63 7.90 4.99 5.16
CA ILE A 63 8.96 5.19 6.17
C ILE A 63 10.14 4.25 5.90
N LEU A 64 9.85 2.96 5.69
CA LEU A 64 10.86 1.92 5.46
C LEU A 64 11.58 2.07 4.12
N THR A 65 10.93 2.64 3.11
CA THR A 65 11.50 2.83 1.77
C THR A 65 12.32 4.12 1.64
N CYS A 66 12.21 5.05 2.59
CA CYS A 66 12.87 6.35 2.52
C CYS A 66 14.11 6.39 3.41
N ASN A 67 15.29 6.53 2.78
CA ASN A 67 16.60 6.56 3.47
C ASN A 67 16.69 7.60 4.61
N LYS A 68 15.94 8.71 4.52
CA LYS A 68 15.94 9.76 5.54
C LYS A 68 15.15 9.39 6.79
N THR A 69 14.07 8.63 6.62
CA THR A 69 13.14 8.29 7.71
C THR A 69 13.37 6.90 8.27
N VAL A 70 13.93 5.98 7.48
CA VAL A 70 14.09 4.58 7.89
C VAL A 70 14.90 4.45 9.19
N TYR A 71 16.00 5.18 9.34
CA TYR A 71 16.83 5.08 10.55
C TYR A 71 16.24 5.81 11.76
N SER A 72 15.52 6.91 11.55
CA SER A 72 14.98 7.74 12.64
C SER A 72 13.59 7.30 13.11
N GLN A 73 12.83 6.62 12.25
CA GLN A 73 11.42 6.27 12.49
C GLN A 73 11.18 4.76 12.39
N ASN A 74 12.22 3.91 12.39
CA ASN A 74 12.06 2.47 12.28
C ASN A 74 11.09 1.89 13.31
N ASN A 75 11.26 2.27 14.57
CA ASN A 75 10.41 1.79 15.68
C ASN A 75 8.95 2.21 15.52
N TYR A 76 8.72 3.39 14.93
CA TYR A 76 7.37 3.86 14.60
C TYR A 76 6.78 3.05 13.44
N ALA A 77 7.57 2.78 12.40
CA ALA A 77 7.16 1.91 11.30
C ALA A 77 6.79 0.50 11.79
N GLU A 78 7.58 -0.07 12.71
CA GLU A 78 7.30 -1.36 13.35
C GLU A 78 5.98 -1.33 14.14
N THR A 79 5.72 -0.25 14.89
CA THR A 79 4.47 -0.07 15.63
C THR A 79 3.26 -0.02 14.69
N LEU A 80 3.40 0.70 13.56
CA LEU A 80 2.37 0.77 12.53
C LEU A 80 2.15 -0.58 11.83
N ALA A 81 3.23 -1.33 11.56
CA ALA A 81 3.16 -2.67 10.97
C ALA A 81 2.37 -3.64 11.88
N LYS A 82 2.68 -3.66 13.19
CA LYS A 82 1.93 -4.47 14.17
C LYS A 82 0.45 -4.06 14.24
N HIS A 83 0.17 -2.76 14.20
CA HIS A 83 -1.20 -2.26 14.19
C HIS A 83 -1.95 -2.64 12.89
N PHE A 84 -1.28 -2.55 11.74
CA PHE A 84 -1.80 -2.98 10.45
C PHE A 84 -2.23 -4.44 10.52
N LEU A 85 -1.40 -5.34 11.04
CA LEU A 85 -1.70 -6.77 11.15
C LEU A 85 -2.89 -7.05 12.07
N LYS A 86 -2.93 -6.40 13.23
CA LYS A 86 -4.05 -6.52 14.17
C LYS A 86 -5.37 -6.10 13.53
N THR A 87 -5.35 -5.02 12.76
CA THR A 87 -6.56 -4.50 12.09
C THR A 87 -6.87 -5.24 10.79
N PHE A 88 -5.88 -5.83 10.13
CA PHE A 88 -6.07 -6.61 8.90
C PHE A 88 -7.01 -7.80 9.15
N CYS A 89 -6.80 -8.55 10.23
CA CYS A 89 -7.67 -9.67 10.61
C CYS A 89 -9.14 -9.24 10.77
N LEU A 90 -9.38 -8.04 11.30
CA LEU A 90 -10.73 -7.50 11.52
C LEU A 90 -11.38 -7.03 10.21
N VAL A 91 -10.59 -6.47 9.31
CA VAL A 91 -11.08 -5.87 8.06
C VAL A 91 -11.26 -6.93 6.96
N TYR A 92 -10.31 -7.85 6.82
CA TYR A 92 -10.28 -8.82 5.73
C TYR A 92 -10.54 -10.25 6.18
N GLY A 93 -10.66 -10.52 7.49
CA GLY A 93 -10.82 -11.86 8.04
C GLY A 93 -9.48 -12.56 8.31
N SER A 94 -9.42 -13.35 9.38
CA SER A 94 -8.20 -14.04 9.83
C SER A 94 -7.67 -15.05 8.81
N GLY A 95 -8.54 -15.67 8.02
CA GLY A 95 -8.16 -16.60 6.95
C GLY A 95 -7.39 -15.97 5.78
N ASN A 96 -7.43 -14.63 5.67
CA ASN A 96 -6.73 -13.90 4.61
C ASN A 96 -5.34 -13.39 5.05
N VAL A 97 -4.94 -13.66 6.30
CA VAL A 97 -3.57 -13.46 6.77
C VAL A 97 -2.69 -14.56 6.16
N SER A 98 -2.33 -14.37 4.89
CA SER A 98 -1.43 -15.26 4.17
C SER A 98 0.03 -15.01 4.54
N TYR A 99 0.92 -15.86 4.02
CA TYR A 99 2.37 -15.77 4.21
C TYR A 99 2.96 -14.38 3.90
N ASN A 100 2.43 -13.68 2.89
CA ASN A 100 2.92 -12.35 2.47
C ASN A 100 2.72 -11.27 3.55
N VAL A 101 1.71 -11.45 4.40
CA VAL A 101 1.39 -10.54 5.50
C VAL A 101 2.25 -10.87 6.73
N HIS A 102 2.68 -12.14 6.87
CA HIS A 102 3.59 -12.58 7.92
C HIS A 102 5.00 -12.00 7.77
N SER A 103 5.50 -11.85 6.53
CA SER A 103 6.82 -11.25 6.24
C SER A 103 6.95 -9.75 6.55
N ILE A 104 5.89 -9.13 7.09
CA ILE A 104 5.86 -7.70 7.46
C ILE A 104 6.41 -7.49 8.90
N ILE A 105 6.60 -8.57 9.68
CA ILE A 105 7.25 -8.56 11.01
C ILE A 105 8.70 -9.03 10.91
#